data_AF-A0A8C7K5Y9-F1
#
_entry.id   AF-A0A8C7K5Y9-F1
#
_cell.length_a   1.000
_cell.length_b   1.000
_cell.length_c   1.000
_cell.angle_alpha   90.00
_cell.angle_beta   90.00
_cell.angle_gamma   90.00
#
_symmetry.space_group_name_H-M   'P 1'
#
loop_
_entity.id
_entity.type
_entity.pdbx_description
1 polymer ?
#
loop_
_entity_poly.entity_id
_entity_poly.type
_entity_poly.pdbx_seq_one_letter_code
_entity_poly.pdbx_strand_id
1 'polypeptide(L)'
;MNCGFKSLAVFLLSPGYGLRRQDIKGTAETITAEITTRRGNHHQEMRMKSVVSLLVLLHCCLSGAQVHKDRDGVGVNEIHQVDYEDGESRGNDIQVDKQRAEAAATTHSQQTCQPDIHTVLREMSTMMAEQRVELRHTKTELGAMEARLRASESQVEELKSKVEEQTRRNEAQAVELSSMETRSNITESHVEVLKRHIEDIKVAFSASLGGPAFSGQVGPFNTGTTLVYRSVYTNIGNAYNPTTGIFTAPVRGLYLFRFYIFAWGDDSVPTTTALFMNGHQIAMAFARQAAGSVNSSNGVSLLLEVGDVVYVHLWAGRQIFDNVNRLSTFSGHLLFTM
;
A
#
# COMPACT_ATOMS: atom_id res chain seq x y z
N MET A 1 -8.91 17.68 11.05
CA MET A 1 -10.06 17.85 11.99
C MET A 1 -10.92 19.02 11.52
N ASN A 2 -12.05 18.81 10.81
CA ASN A 2 -13.02 19.90 10.52
C ASN A 2 -14.37 19.41 9.92
N CYS A 3 -15.20 18.69 10.70
CA CYS A 3 -16.59 18.36 10.28
C CYS A 3 -17.62 18.28 11.42
N GLY A 4 -17.24 17.99 12.66
CA GLY A 4 -18.22 17.69 13.73
C GLY A 4 -19.01 18.89 14.31
N PHE A 5 -18.53 20.14 14.16
CA PHE A 5 -19.00 21.25 15.00
C PHE A 5 -20.33 21.91 14.61
N LYS A 6 -20.90 21.62 13.42
CA LYS A 6 -22.14 22.29 12.96
C LYS A 6 -23.45 21.65 13.46
N SER A 7 -23.43 20.41 13.95
CA SER A 7 -24.67 19.68 14.25
C SER A 7 -25.27 19.91 15.65
N LEU A 8 -24.50 20.44 16.61
CA LEU A 8 -24.94 20.54 18.01
C LEU A 8 -25.66 21.86 18.34
N ALA A 9 -25.48 22.90 17.52
CA ALA A 9 -26.08 24.22 17.75
C ALA A 9 -27.60 24.29 17.50
N VAL A 10 -28.16 23.31 16.77
CA VAL A 10 -29.57 23.32 16.34
C VAL A 10 -30.55 23.00 17.48
N PHE A 11 -30.11 22.29 18.52
CA PHE A 11 -30.99 21.77 19.57
C PHE A 11 -31.35 22.77 20.70
N LEU A 12 -30.83 24.00 20.67
CA LEU A 12 -31.00 25.00 21.73
C LEU A 12 -31.93 26.18 21.37
N LEU A 13 -32.58 26.17 20.20
CA LEU A 13 -33.44 27.27 19.72
C LEU A 13 -34.87 26.82 19.34
N SER A 14 -35.39 25.80 20.02
CA SER A 14 -36.80 25.38 19.92
C SER A 14 -37.60 25.83 21.15
N PRO A 15 -38.61 26.71 21.03
CA PRO A 15 -39.41 27.17 22.15
C PRO A 15 -40.42 26.09 22.59
N GLY A 16 -40.09 25.32 23.64
CA GLY A 16 -41.01 24.29 24.14
C GLY A 16 -40.63 23.56 25.44
N TYR A 17 -39.36 23.49 25.84
CA TYR A 17 -38.92 22.68 26.98
C TYR A 17 -38.15 23.48 28.04
N GLY A 18 -38.79 23.66 29.21
CA GLY A 18 -38.19 24.32 30.38
C GLY A 18 -37.30 23.38 31.20
N LEU A 19 -36.06 23.17 30.76
CA LEU A 19 -35.01 22.50 31.55
C LEU A 19 -34.39 23.47 32.57
N ARG A 20 -34.03 22.99 33.77
CA ARG A 20 -33.54 23.89 34.84
C ARG A 20 -32.06 24.22 34.63
N ARG A 21 -31.67 25.45 35.00
CA ARG A 21 -30.30 25.96 34.85
C ARG A 21 -29.22 25.14 35.60
N GLN A 22 -29.61 24.29 36.55
CA GLN A 22 -28.68 23.40 37.26
C GLN A 22 -28.29 22.18 36.41
N ASP A 23 -29.23 21.60 35.66
CA ASP A 23 -29.02 20.38 34.86
C ASP A 23 -27.96 20.61 33.77
N ILE A 24 -28.03 21.78 33.12
CA ILE A 24 -27.11 22.20 32.05
C ILE A 24 -25.66 22.33 32.55
N LYS A 25 -25.46 22.79 33.80
CA LYS A 25 -24.12 22.88 34.40
C LYS A 25 -23.51 21.51 34.67
N GLY A 26 -24.25 20.61 35.31
CA GLY A 26 -23.75 19.26 35.62
C GLY A 26 -23.38 18.48 34.35
N THR A 27 -24.14 18.65 33.27
CA THR A 27 -23.84 18.03 31.97
C THR A 27 -22.55 18.61 31.35
N ALA A 28 -22.37 19.94 31.39
CA ALA A 28 -21.19 20.60 30.83
C ALA A 28 -19.90 20.27 31.60
N GLU A 29 -19.96 20.20 32.93
CA GLU A 29 -18.83 19.82 33.79
C GLU A 29 -18.43 18.35 33.56
N THR A 30 -19.42 17.45 33.42
CA THR A 30 -19.19 16.02 33.11
C THR A 30 -18.52 15.83 31.74
N ILE A 31 -19.02 16.50 30.69
CA ILE A 31 -18.42 16.45 29.34
C ILE A 31 -16.99 17.02 29.35
N THR A 32 -16.74 18.09 30.11
CA THR A 32 -15.41 18.69 30.23
C THR A 32 -14.42 17.73 30.91
N ALA A 33 -14.86 17.03 31.97
CA ALA A 33 -14.06 16.01 32.63
C ALA A 33 -13.74 14.84 31.69
N GLU A 34 -14.73 14.32 30.94
CA GLU A 34 -14.52 13.19 30.04
C GLU A 34 -13.58 13.54 28.86
N ILE A 35 -13.73 14.73 28.27
CA ILE A 35 -12.81 15.23 27.23
C ILE A 35 -11.38 15.38 27.77
N THR A 36 -11.23 15.90 28.99
CA THR A 36 -9.91 16.08 29.61
C THR A 36 -9.24 14.74 29.91
N THR A 37 -9.99 13.77 30.44
CA THR A 37 -9.49 12.39 30.68
C THR A 37 -9.12 11.69 29.38
N ARG A 38 -9.97 11.75 28.33
CA ARG A 38 -9.64 11.17 27.01
C ARG A 38 -8.38 11.82 26.40
N ARG A 39 -8.23 13.14 26.53
CA ARG A 39 -7.04 13.88 26.04
C ARG A 39 -5.77 13.53 26.82
N GLY A 40 -5.87 13.33 28.13
CA GLY A 40 -4.78 12.85 28.98
C GLY A 40 -4.32 11.44 28.59
N ASN A 41 -5.26 10.49 28.50
CA ASN A 41 -4.98 9.11 28.11
C ASN A 41 -4.35 9.02 26.73
N HIS A 42 -4.88 9.73 25.73
CA HIS A 42 -4.33 9.69 24.37
C HIS A 42 -2.94 10.36 24.27
N HIS A 43 -2.64 11.35 25.13
CA HIS A 43 -1.28 11.89 25.21
C HIS A 43 -0.29 10.92 25.88
N GLN A 44 -0.71 10.20 26.93
CA GLN A 44 0.10 9.10 27.51
C GLN A 44 0.31 7.98 26.50
N GLU A 45 -0.73 7.58 25.76
CA GLU A 45 -0.67 6.54 24.73
C GLU A 45 0.33 6.89 23.61
N MET A 46 0.31 8.13 23.10
CA MET A 46 1.31 8.61 22.14
C MET A 46 2.73 8.62 22.72
N ARG A 47 2.91 9.04 23.98
CA ARG A 47 4.23 8.98 24.64
C ARG A 47 4.73 7.55 24.79
N MET A 48 3.85 6.62 25.18
CA MET A 48 4.19 5.21 25.37
C MET A 48 4.57 4.54 24.03
N LYS A 49 3.82 4.80 22.96
CA LYS A 49 4.15 4.33 21.60
C LYS A 49 5.48 4.89 21.09
N SER A 50 5.76 6.17 21.35
CA SER A 50 7.03 6.83 21.01
C SER A 50 8.22 6.19 21.75
N VAL A 51 8.10 5.98 23.07
CA VAL A 51 9.15 5.33 23.90
C VAL A 51 9.39 3.88 23.49
N VAL A 52 8.34 3.10 23.18
CA VAL A 52 8.49 1.73 22.68
C VAL A 52 9.25 1.70 21.35
N SER A 53 8.94 2.62 20.42
CA SER A 53 9.66 2.71 19.14
C SER A 53 11.16 3.01 19.32
N LEU A 54 11.52 3.91 20.24
CA LEU A 54 12.91 4.20 20.61
C LEU A 54 13.61 2.99 21.26
N LEU A 55 12.94 2.24 22.13
CA LEU A 55 13.50 1.05 22.78
C LEU A 55 13.74 -0.11 21.80
N VAL A 56 12.88 -0.26 20.78
CA VAL A 56 13.07 -1.23 19.68
C VAL A 56 14.29 -0.85 18.83
N LEU A 57 14.41 0.43 18.43
CA LEU A 57 15.57 0.92 17.67
C LEU A 57 16.89 0.72 18.44
N LEU A 58 16.89 0.97 19.76
CA LEU A 58 18.05 0.69 20.62
C LEU A 58 18.42 -0.82 20.66
N HIS A 59 17.44 -1.72 20.68
CA HIS A 59 17.72 -3.16 20.60
C HIS A 59 18.27 -3.60 19.23
N CYS A 60 17.80 -3.00 18.14
CA CYS A 60 18.37 -3.25 16.81
C CYS A 60 19.83 -2.77 16.72
N CYS A 61 20.15 -1.59 17.27
CA CYS A 61 21.53 -1.08 17.28
C CYS A 61 22.48 -1.93 18.15
N LEU A 62 22.00 -2.53 19.25
CA LEU A 62 22.82 -3.38 20.13
C LEU A 62 23.02 -4.82 19.58
N SER A 63 22.08 -5.33 18.79
CA SER A 63 22.17 -6.68 18.21
C SER A 63 23.03 -6.76 16.94
N GLY A 64 23.28 -5.64 16.26
CA GLY A 64 24.21 -5.56 15.12
C GLY A 64 25.71 -5.51 15.46
N ALA A 65 26.08 -5.68 16.74
CA ALA A 65 27.45 -5.47 17.23
C ALA A 65 28.20 -6.77 17.62
N GLN A 66 27.62 -7.95 17.36
CA GLN A 66 28.24 -9.26 17.58
C GLN A 66 27.91 -10.20 16.41
N VAL A 67 28.77 -11.22 16.18
CA VAL A 67 28.88 -11.99 14.92
C VAL A 67 29.54 -11.15 13.82
N HIS A 68 30.65 -11.53 13.17
CA HIS A 68 31.39 -12.81 13.16
C HIS A 68 32.92 -12.60 13.14
N LYS A 69 33.68 -13.61 13.58
CA LYS A 69 35.13 -13.70 13.40
C LYS A 69 35.56 -15.16 13.45
N ASP A 70 36.48 -15.55 12.56
CA ASP A 70 37.18 -16.86 12.48
C ASP A 70 36.28 -18.09 12.16
N ARG A 71 36.70 -19.26 11.61
CA ARG A 71 37.76 -19.82 10.71
C ARG A 71 37.33 -21.29 10.40
N ASP A 72 37.67 -22.06 9.35
CA ASP A 72 38.42 -21.90 8.08
C ASP A 72 38.12 -23.09 7.11
N GLY A 73 38.19 -22.87 5.79
CA GLY A 73 38.53 -23.90 4.76
C GLY A 73 37.45 -24.92 4.31
N VAL A 74 37.66 -25.75 3.27
CA VAL A 74 38.81 -25.90 2.33
C VAL A 74 38.34 -26.37 0.93
N GLY A 75 38.88 -25.76 -0.15
CA GLY A 75 39.30 -26.49 -1.36
C GLY A 75 38.42 -26.41 -2.63
N VAL A 76 38.95 -26.58 -3.85
CA VAL A 76 40.35 -26.63 -4.38
C VAL A 76 40.30 -26.23 -5.88
N ASN A 77 41.43 -25.76 -6.44
CA ASN A 77 41.65 -25.26 -7.81
C ASN A 77 41.02 -23.88 -8.13
N GLU A 78 41.66 -22.98 -8.89
CA GLU A 78 42.96 -23.02 -9.58
C GLU A 78 43.62 -21.64 -9.52
N ILE A 79 44.95 -21.55 -9.35
CA ILE A 79 45.68 -20.28 -9.18
C ILE A 79 46.89 -20.21 -10.12
N HIS A 80 47.01 -19.09 -10.83
CA HIS A 80 48.29 -18.59 -11.31
C HIS A 80 48.67 -17.35 -10.48
N GLN A 81 49.95 -17.26 -10.15
CA GLN A 81 50.46 -16.36 -9.14
C GLN A 81 51.10 -15.13 -9.80
N VAL A 82 50.69 -13.95 -9.29
CA VAL A 82 51.47 -12.74 -8.96
C VAL A 82 52.91 -12.68 -9.50
N ASP A 83 53.31 -11.52 -10.04
CA ASP A 83 54.50 -10.82 -9.55
C ASP A 83 54.50 -9.31 -9.86
N TYR A 84 54.85 -8.54 -8.83
CA TYR A 84 55.46 -7.21 -8.91
C TYR A 84 56.85 -7.38 -8.28
N GLU A 85 57.92 -6.96 -8.95
CA GLU A 85 58.96 -6.16 -8.27
C GLU A 85 59.87 -5.42 -9.27
N ASP A 86 60.80 -4.65 -8.70
CA ASP A 86 61.76 -3.76 -9.35
C ASP A 86 62.88 -4.54 -10.06
N GLY A 87 63.60 -3.91 -11.03
CA GLY A 87 64.39 -4.68 -11.99
C GLY A 87 65.36 -3.88 -12.87
N GLU A 88 66.33 -3.22 -12.23
CA GLU A 88 67.49 -2.53 -12.80
C GLU A 88 68.21 -3.23 -14.00
N SER A 89 68.45 -2.45 -15.07
CA SER A 89 69.58 -2.47 -16.02
C SER A 89 70.03 -3.79 -16.70
N ARG A 90 70.02 -3.78 -18.05
CA ARG A 90 71.17 -4.27 -18.83
C ARG A 90 71.19 -3.82 -20.30
N GLY A 91 72.35 -3.34 -20.75
CA GLY A 91 72.72 -3.29 -22.17
C GLY A 91 73.64 -4.46 -22.56
N ASN A 92 74.04 -4.48 -23.85
CA ASN A 92 75.24 -5.09 -24.47
C ASN A 92 74.92 -5.26 -25.98
N ASP A 93 75.60 -4.58 -26.92
CA ASP A 93 77.01 -4.70 -27.36
C ASP A 93 77.23 -5.74 -28.48
N ILE A 94 77.34 -5.25 -29.72
CA ILE A 94 78.33 -5.67 -30.73
C ILE A 94 78.70 -4.37 -31.50
N GLN A 95 79.85 -3.71 -31.35
CA GLN A 95 81.28 -4.10 -31.31
C GLN A 95 81.94 -4.19 -32.71
N VAL A 96 82.81 -3.22 -33.03
CA VAL A 96 84.04 -3.40 -33.83
C VAL A 96 85.14 -2.51 -33.25
N ASP A 97 86.37 -3.01 -33.33
CA ASP A 97 87.64 -2.57 -32.72
C ASP A 97 88.01 -1.08 -32.79
N LYS A 98 88.73 -0.45 -31.83
CA LYS A 98 89.82 -0.89 -30.92
C LYS A 98 91.22 -0.96 -31.55
N GLN A 99 92.02 0.10 -31.36
CA GLN A 99 93.46 -0.05 -31.18
C GLN A 99 94.02 1.03 -30.22
N ARG A 100 94.80 0.59 -29.23
CA ARG A 100 95.65 1.41 -28.35
C ARG A 100 97.07 0.93 -28.56
N ALA A 101 98.00 1.85 -28.78
CA ALA A 101 99.43 1.60 -28.73
C ALA A 101 100.10 2.75 -27.98
N GLU A 102 101.10 2.42 -27.19
CA GLU A 102 101.91 3.35 -26.40
C GLU A 102 103.31 3.43 -26.99
N ALA A 103 103.97 4.59 -26.91
CA ALA A 103 105.35 4.69 -26.43
C ALA A 103 105.94 6.11 -26.53
N ALA A 104 106.92 6.35 -25.64
CA ALA A 104 108.07 7.24 -25.79
C ALA A 104 107.89 8.77 -25.77
N ALA A 105 108.79 9.41 -25.00
CA ALA A 105 109.13 10.82 -25.06
C ALA A 105 110.02 11.10 -26.31
N THR A 106 110.43 12.32 -26.68
CA THR A 106 110.98 13.39 -25.83
C THR A 106 111.02 14.75 -26.59
N THR A 107 111.51 15.80 -25.91
CA THR A 107 112.04 17.06 -26.49
C THR A 107 111.08 17.96 -27.27
N HIS A 108 110.21 18.62 -26.52
CA HIS A 108 110.15 20.09 -26.43
C HIS A 108 110.74 20.90 -27.62
N SER A 109 109.85 21.46 -28.45
CA SER A 109 110.08 22.78 -29.07
C SER A 109 108.80 23.61 -28.91
N GLN A 110 108.95 24.93 -28.84
CA GLN A 110 107.88 25.84 -28.44
C GLN A 110 106.86 26.05 -29.57
N GLN A 111 105.57 25.85 -29.30
CA GLN A 111 104.58 26.77 -29.87
C GLN A 111 103.37 26.97 -28.95
N THR A 112 103.21 28.20 -28.47
CA THR A 112 102.10 28.62 -27.64
C THR A 112 100.86 28.82 -28.50
N CYS A 113 100.08 27.75 -28.70
CA CYS A 113 98.79 27.84 -29.37
C CYS A 113 97.68 27.79 -28.32
N GLN A 114 97.00 28.93 -28.12
CA GLN A 114 95.59 28.90 -27.72
C GLN A 114 94.82 28.05 -28.75
N PRO A 115 93.67 27.43 -28.39
CA PRO A 115 92.79 26.86 -29.40
C PRO A 115 92.51 27.93 -30.46
N ASP A 116 92.74 27.60 -31.73
CA ASP A 116 92.60 28.55 -32.82
C ASP A 116 91.20 29.19 -32.75
N ILE A 117 91.14 30.49 -33.01
CA ILE A 117 89.92 31.29 -32.92
C ILE A 117 88.84 30.66 -33.78
N HIS A 118 89.21 30.08 -34.93
CA HIS A 118 88.30 29.35 -35.81
C HIS A 118 87.72 28.06 -35.21
N THR A 119 88.44 27.37 -34.31
CA THR A 119 87.97 26.17 -33.61
C THR A 119 86.94 26.53 -32.54
N VAL A 120 87.26 27.48 -31.66
CA VAL A 120 86.32 27.95 -30.61
C VAL A 120 85.08 28.60 -31.25
N LEU A 121 85.26 29.36 -32.34
CA LEU A 121 84.14 29.94 -33.08
C LEU A 121 83.27 28.86 -33.76
N ARG A 122 83.86 27.74 -34.20
CA ARG A 122 83.10 26.58 -34.72
C ARG A 122 82.30 25.90 -33.61
N GLU A 123 82.91 25.61 -32.46
CA GLU A 123 82.23 24.99 -31.30
C GLU A 123 81.11 25.87 -30.75
N MET A 124 81.34 27.19 -30.64
CA MET A 124 80.29 28.13 -30.27
C MET A 124 79.20 28.24 -31.35
N SER A 125 79.53 27.99 -32.62
CA SER A 125 78.53 27.94 -33.71
C SER A 125 77.71 26.66 -33.71
N THR A 126 78.27 25.49 -33.35
CA THR A 126 77.50 24.24 -33.18
C THR A 126 76.61 24.33 -31.95
N MET A 127 77.13 24.83 -30.83
CA MET A 127 76.36 25.03 -29.60
C MET A 127 75.21 26.04 -29.78
N MET A 128 75.43 27.14 -30.53
CA MET A 128 74.34 28.04 -30.94
C MET A 128 73.35 27.40 -31.92
N ALA A 129 73.76 26.42 -32.74
CA ALA A 129 72.85 25.69 -33.61
C ALA A 129 71.99 24.69 -32.81
N GLU A 130 72.58 24.00 -31.84
CA GLU A 130 71.93 23.09 -30.90
C GLU A 130 70.90 23.84 -30.04
N GLN A 131 71.27 24.94 -29.38
CA GLN A 131 70.32 25.80 -28.67
C GLN A 131 69.18 26.33 -29.55
N ARG A 132 69.46 26.60 -30.84
CA ARG A 132 68.41 27.00 -31.81
C ARG A 132 67.48 25.84 -32.20
N VAL A 133 67.91 24.59 -32.07
CA VAL A 133 67.05 23.41 -32.23
C VAL A 133 66.23 23.19 -30.95
N GLU A 134 66.82 23.28 -29.77
CA GLU A 134 66.10 23.20 -28.49
C GLU A 134 65.03 24.29 -28.34
N LEU A 135 65.36 25.54 -28.68
CA LEU A 135 64.40 26.66 -28.70
C LEU A 135 63.28 26.49 -29.73
N ARG A 136 63.49 25.69 -30.78
CA ARG A 136 62.43 25.32 -31.73
C ARG A 136 61.57 24.19 -31.16
N HIS A 137 62.20 23.17 -30.57
CA HIS A 137 61.53 22.01 -29.98
C HIS A 137 60.61 22.42 -28.82
N THR A 138 61.16 23.10 -27.81
CA THR A 138 60.40 23.66 -26.67
C THR A 138 59.28 24.60 -27.12
N LYS A 139 59.48 25.41 -28.17
CA LYS A 139 58.42 26.24 -28.77
C LYS A 139 57.32 25.40 -29.42
N THR A 140 57.64 24.29 -30.10
CA THR A 140 56.63 23.37 -30.65
C THR A 140 55.88 22.60 -29.56
N GLU A 141 56.57 22.18 -28.49
CA GLU A 141 55.93 21.52 -27.34
C GLU A 141 54.99 22.46 -26.60
N LEU A 142 55.39 23.71 -26.36
CA LEU A 142 54.56 24.73 -25.71
C LEU A 142 53.29 25.01 -26.54
N GLY A 143 53.40 25.09 -27.87
CA GLY A 143 52.24 25.20 -28.75
C GLY A 143 51.32 23.96 -28.73
N ALA A 144 51.89 22.76 -28.64
CA ALA A 144 51.12 21.52 -28.48
C ALA A 144 50.43 21.43 -27.10
N MET A 145 51.08 21.91 -26.05
CA MET A 145 50.53 22.00 -24.70
C MET A 145 49.41 23.04 -24.61
N GLU A 146 49.57 24.19 -25.26
CA GLU A 146 48.51 25.21 -25.35
C GLU A 146 47.29 24.69 -26.13
N ALA A 147 47.49 23.96 -27.23
CA ALA A 147 46.41 23.31 -27.96
C ALA A 147 45.67 22.26 -27.10
N ARG A 148 46.40 21.46 -26.30
CA ARG A 148 45.82 20.50 -25.35
C ARG A 148 45.06 21.19 -24.22
N LEU A 149 45.55 22.32 -23.71
CA LEU A 149 44.87 23.12 -22.69
C LEU A 149 43.52 23.63 -23.21
N ARG A 150 43.50 24.28 -24.37
CA ARG A 150 42.26 24.78 -25.01
C ARG A 150 41.25 23.65 -25.29
N ALA A 151 41.72 22.47 -25.68
CA ALA A 151 40.86 21.29 -25.85
C ALA A 151 40.26 20.81 -24.51
N SER A 152 41.05 20.81 -23.43
CA SER A 152 40.58 20.47 -22.08
C SER A 152 39.60 21.51 -21.52
N GLU A 153 39.84 22.80 -21.74
CA GLU A 153 38.93 23.89 -21.36
C GLU A 153 37.57 23.73 -22.05
N SER A 154 37.56 23.41 -23.35
CA SER A 154 36.34 23.11 -24.09
C SER A 154 35.58 21.89 -23.56
N GLN A 155 36.29 20.84 -23.10
CA GLN A 155 35.66 19.66 -22.50
C GLN A 155 35.08 19.95 -21.10
N VAL A 156 35.75 20.80 -20.31
CA VAL A 156 35.27 21.21 -18.98
C VAL A 156 33.96 22.00 -19.10
N GLU A 157 33.88 22.95 -20.03
CA GLU A 157 32.65 23.74 -20.23
C GLU A 157 31.50 22.89 -20.82
N GLU A 158 31.80 21.92 -21.69
CA GLU A 158 30.81 20.94 -22.16
C GLU A 158 30.29 20.06 -21.01
N LEU A 159 31.18 19.50 -20.18
CA LEU A 159 30.83 18.69 -19.02
C LEU A 159 29.99 19.48 -18.00
N LYS A 160 30.36 20.73 -17.72
CA LYS A 160 29.61 21.65 -16.87
C LYS A 160 28.19 21.87 -17.39
N SER A 161 28.01 22.14 -18.69
CA SER A 161 26.68 22.30 -19.28
C SER A 161 25.79 21.05 -19.13
N LYS A 162 26.39 19.85 -19.22
CA LYS A 162 25.71 18.56 -18.99
C LYS A 162 25.35 18.35 -17.52
N VAL A 163 26.21 18.76 -16.58
CA VAL A 163 25.92 18.73 -15.14
C VAL A 163 24.76 19.69 -14.80
N GLU A 164 24.76 20.90 -15.36
CA GLU A 164 23.68 21.87 -15.19
C GLU A 164 22.35 21.40 -15.81
N GLU A 165 22.37 20.66 -16.93
CA GLU A 165 21.16 20.04 -17.47
C GLU A 165 20.68 18.85 -16.62
N GLN A 166 21.58 17.95 -16.21
CA GLN A 166 21.21 16.79 -15.41
C GLN A 166 20.70 17.21 -14.03
N THR A 167 21.22 18.31 -13.46
CA THR A 167 20.71 18.90 -12.21
C THR A 167 19.26 19.35 -12.39
N ARG A 168 18.95 20.14 -13.43
CA ARG A 168 17.57 20.56 -13.75
C ARG A 168 16.62 19.39 -14.02
N ARG A 169 17.10 18.31 -14.64
CA ARG A 169 16.31 17.08 -14.83
C ARG A 169 16.01 16.38 -13.51
N ASN A 170 17.00 16.27 -12.62
CA ASN A 170 16.84 15.67 -11.29
C ASN A 170 15.86 16.50 -10.42
N GLU A 171 15.95 17.83 -10.49
CA GLU A 171 15.02 18.75 -9.80
C GLU A 171 13.58 18.59 -10.31
N ALA A 172 13.38 18.55 -11.63
CA ALA A 172 12.06 18.31 -12.22
C ALA A 172 11.48 16.94 -11.82
N GLN A 173 12.30 15.89 -11.82
CA GLN A 173 11.91 14.56 -11.35
C GLN A 173 11.55 14.54 -9.86
N ALA A 174 12.26 15.30 -9.00
CA ALA A 174 11.92 15.39 -7.58
C ALA A 174 10.54 16.05 -7.36
N VAL A 175 10.19 17.08 -8.14
CA VAL A 175 8.86 17.70 -8.12
C VAL A 175 7.77 16.73 -8.60
N GLU A 176 8.02 15.99 -9.68
CA GLU A 176 7.05 15.01 -10.22
C GLU A 176 6.87 13.81 -9.27
N LEU A 177 7.95 13.33 -8.62
CA LEU A 177 7.88 12.31 -7.57
C LEU A 177 7.02 12.77 -6.38
N SER A 178 7.18 14.01 -5.91
CA SER A 178 6.34 14.56 -4.83
C SER A 178 4.87 14.73 -5.25
N SER A 179 4.61 15.09 -6.52
CA SER A 179 3.24 15.10 -7.08
C SER A 179 2.64 13.69 -7.15
N MET A 180 3.45 12.69 -7.52
CA MET A 180 3.01 11.29 -7.54
C MET A 180 2.77 10.72 -6.14
N GLU A 181 3.63 11.04 -5.16
CA GLU A 181 3.49 10.66 -3.75
C GLU A 181 2.19 11.24 -3.15
N THR A 182 1.96 12.55 -3.30
CA THR A 182 0.73 13.18 -2.81
C THR A 182 -0.52 12.59 -3.45
N ARG A 183 -0.49 12.27 -4.76
CA ARG A 183 -1.56 11.52 -5.44
C ARG A 183 -1.73 10.10 -4.89
N SER A 184 -0.63 9.38 -4.62
CA SER A 184 -0.63 8.03 -4.06
C SER A 184 -1.33 8.01 -2.70
N ASN A 185 -0.91 8.90 -1.79
CA ASN A 185 -1.45 9.03 -0.43
C ASN A 185 -2.96 9.39 -0.46
N ILE A 186 -3.39 10.21 -1.44
CA ILE A 186 -4.81 10.50 -1.67
C ILE A 186 -5.56 9.24 -2.14
N THR A 187 -5.02 8.47 -3.11
CA THR A 187 -5.67 7.25 -3.60
C THR A 187 -5.75 6.16 -2.53
N GLU A 188 -4.72 5.99 -1.71
CA GLU A 188 -4.71 5.06 -0.57
C GLU A 188 -5.79 5.44 0.46
N SER A 189 -5.88 6.74 0.81
CA SER A 189 -6.94 7.24 1.70
C SER A 189 -8.35 7.02 1.14
N HIS A 190 -8.56 7.17 -0.17
CA HIS A 190 -9.82 6.83 -0.82
C HIS A 190 -10.12 5.32 -0.76
N VAL A 191 -9.12 4.46 -0.98
CA VAL A 191 -9.27 3.00 -0.88
C VAL A 191 -9.62 2.57 0.54
N GLU A 192 -8.99 3.15 1.58
CA GLU A 192 -9.36 2.88 2.97
C GLU A 192 -10.82 3.28 3.26
N VAL A 193 -11.27 4.46 2.82
CA VAL A 193 -12.64 4.93 3.05
C VAL A 193 -13.66 4.03 2.34
N LEU A 194 -13.38 3.64 1.09
CA LEU A 194 -14.23 2.69 0.36
C LEU A 194 -14.26 1.31 1.03
N LYS A 195 -13.12 0.82 1.52
CA LYS A 195 -13.06 -0.46 2.24
C LYS A 195 -13.92 -0.43 3.51
N ARG A 196 -13.82 0.63 4.32
CA ARG A 196 -14.67 0.82 5.51
C ARG A 196 -16.17 0.87 5.14
N HIS A 197 -16.53 1.54 4.04
CA HIS A 197 -17.92 1.54 3.57
C HIS A 197 -18.41 0.16 3.13
N ILE A 198 -17.53 -0.70 2.59
CA ILE A 198 -17.86 -2.10 2.25
C ILE A 198 -18.00 -2.96 3.52
N GLU A 199 -17.13 -2.76 4.50
CA GLU A 199 -17.20 -3.40 5.83
C GLU A 199 -18.47 -2.97 6.62
N ASP A 200 -19.03 -1.79 6.33
CA ASP A 200 -20.29 -1.28 6.88
C ASP A 200 -21.57 -1.76 6.14
N ILE A 201 -21.47 -2.54 5.06
CA ILE A 201 -22.65 -3.06 4.34
C ILE A 201 -23.40 -4.08 5.20
N LYS A 202 -24.41 -3.60 5.90
CA LYS A 202 -25.30 -4.39 6.75
C LYS A 202 -26.65 -4.57 6.06
N VAL A 203 -27.09 -5.83 5.92
CA VAL A 203 -28.39 -6.17 5.36
C VAL A 203 -29.09 -7.12 6.33
N ALA A 204 -30.23 -6.71 6.85
CA ALA A 204 -30.98 -7.50 7.84
C ALA A 204 -32.45 -7.11 7.81
N PHE A 205 -33.34 -8.10 7.70
CA PHE A 205 -34.78 -7.88 7.86
C PHE A 205 -35.42 -8.90 8.79
N SER A 206 -36.53 -8.47 9.40
CA SER A 206 -37.42 -9.34 10.15
C SER A 206 -38.84 -8.78 10.09
N ALA A 207 -39.82 -9.63 9.79
CA ALA A 207 -41.22 -9.25 9.68
C ALA A 207 -42.16 -10.37 10.15
N SER A 208 -43.35 -10.00 10.62
CA SER A 208 -44.47 -10.91 10.89
C SER A 208 -45.58 -10.77 9.85
N LEU A 209 -46.38 -11.84 9.71
CA LEU A 209 -47.30 -12.01 8.56
C LEU A 209 -48.39 -10.92 8.54
N GLY A 210 -49.21 -10.85 9.58
CA GLY A 210 -50.36 -9.97 9.68
C GLY A 210 -50.02 -8.50 9.97
N GLY A 211 -50.86 -7.57 9.49
CA GLY A 211 -50.85 -6.17 9.94
C GLY A 211 -51.31 -6.00 11.40
N PRO A 212 -51.18 -4.81 12.02
CA PRO A 212 -51.43 -4.60 13.47
C PRO A 212 -52.75 -5.17 14.03
N ALA A 213 -53.85 -5.13 13.27
CA ALA A 213 -55.15 -5.66 13.66
C ALA A 213 -55.54 -6.97 12.94
N PHE A 214 -54.60 -7.66 12.28
CA PHE A 214 -54.88 -8.92 11.59
C PHE A 214 -55.14 -10.05 12.60
N SER A 215 -56.15 -10.87 12.33
CA SER A 215 -56.42 -12.14 13.00
C SER A 215 -57.26 -13.03 12.09
N GLY A 216 -56.70 -14.13 11.61
CA GLY A 216 -57.41 -15.04 10.72
C GLY A 216 -56.54 -16.08 10.03
N GLN A 217 -57.20 -16.93 9.24
CA GLN A 217 -56.54 -17.87 8.33
C GLN A 217 -55.98 -17.13 7.10
N VAL A 218 -54.89 -17.65 6.54
CA VAL A 218 -54.34 -17.28 5.25
C VAL A 218 -54.27 -18.54 4.41
N GLY A 219 -54.97 -18.55 3.28
CA GLY A 219 -55.34 -19.78 2.57
C GLY A 219 -56.58 -20.46 3.21
N PRO A 220 -57.02 -21.62 2.68
CA PRO A 220 -56.44 -22.31 1.54
C PRO A 220 -56.67 -21.57 0.22
N PHE A 221 -55.62 -21.49 -0.61
CA PHE A 221 -55.69 -20.93 -1.95
C PHE A 221 -55.61 -22.04 -3.01
N ASN A 222 -56.30 -21.87 -4.14
CA ASN A 222 -56.32 -22.85 -5.23
C ASN A 222 -54.96 -22.98 -5.96
N THR A 223 -54.10 -21.98 -5.82
CA THR A 223 -52.73 -21.93 -6.35
C THR A 223 -51.73 -21.73 -5.21
N GLY A 224 -50.46 -22.03 -5.46
CA GLY A 224 -49.39 -21.60 -4.56
C GLY A 224 -49.32 -20.07 -4.50
N THR A 225 -49.10 -19.52 -3.30
CA THR A 225 -49.18 -18.07 -3.05
C THR A 225 -48.00 -17.61 -2.18
N THR A 226 -47.28 -16.59 -2.64
CA THR A 226 -46.20 -15.97 -1.86
C THR A 226 -46.76 -15.21 -0.64
N LEU A 227 -46.19 -15.46 0.53
CA LEU A 227 -46.63 -14.88 1.79
C LEU A 227 -46.01 -13.49 1.98
N VAL A 228 -46.86 -12.50 2.19
CA VAL A 228 -46.46 -11.10 2.36
C VAL A 228 -46.43 -10.77 3.86
N TYR A 229 -45.23 -10.64 4.44
CA TYR A 229 -45.08 -10.34 5.87
C TYR A 229 -45.11 -8.82 6.07
N ARG A 230 -46.30 -8.30 6.34
CA ARG A 230 -46.58 -6.85 6.28
C ARG A 230 -46.08 -6.09 7.51
N SER A 231 -45.88 -6.77 8.64
CA SER A 231 -45.49 -6.14 9.91
C SER A 231 -43.97 -6.21 10.10
N VAL A 232 -43.25 -5.30 9.43
CA VAL A 232 -41.78 -5.19 9.46
C VAL A 232 -41.29 -4.64 10.80
N TYR A 233 -40.38 -5.35 11.44
CA TYR A 233 -39.64 -4.91 12.64
C TYR A 233 -38.29 -4.26 12.29
N THR A 234 -37.67 -4.72 11.19
CA THR A 234 -36.32 -4.31 10.77
C THR A 234 -36.19 -4.54 9.27
N ASN A 235 -35.52 -3.62 8.56
CA ASN A 235 -35.22 -3.72 7.12
C ASN A 235 -33.95 -2.92 6.78
N ILE A 236 -32.84 -3.21 7.47
CA ILE A 236 -31.54 -2.58 7.22
C ILE A 236 -31.08 -2.99 5.81
N GLY A 237 -30.70 -1.99 5.01
CA GLY A 237 -30.43 -2.15 3.57
C GLY A 237 -31.67 -2.12 2.67
N ASN A 238 -32.89 -2.00 3.23
CA ASN A 238 -34.18 -1.96 2.50
C ASN A 238 -34.41 -3.13 1.51
N ALA A 239 -33.73 -4.25 1.72
CA ALA A 239 -33.74 -5.40 0.82
C ALA A 239 -35.05 -6.22 0.85
N TYR A 240 -35.89 -6.06 1.88
CA TYR A 240 -37.20 -6.70 1.97
C TYR A 240 -38.33 -5.78 1.52
N ASN A 241 -39.25 -6.29 0.70
CA ASN A 241 -40.42 -5.57 0.21
C ASN A 241 -41.71 -6.07 0.91
N PRO A 242 -42.30 -5.31 1.85
CA PRO A 242 -43.51 -5.71 2.59
C PRO A 242 -44.82 -5.59 1.80
N THR A 243 -44.76 -5.16 0.54
CA THR A 243 -45.90 -5.18 -0.38
C THR A 243 -45.97 -6.50 -1.17
N THR A 244 -44.81 -7.05 -1.55
CA THR A 244 -44.71 -8.29 -2.36
C THR A 244 -44.34 -9.54 -1.58
N GLY A 245 -43.76 -9.39 -0.38
CA GLY A 245 -43.30 -10.50 0.45
C GLY A 245 -41.87 -10.98 0.16
N ILE A 246 -41.17 -10.29 -0.75
CA ILE A 246 -39.91 -10.75 -1.36
C ILE A 246 -38.72 -9.99 -0.76
N PHE A 247 -37.67 -10.75 -0.40
CA PHE A 247 -36.32 -10.23 -0.21
C PHE A 247 -35.57 -10.25 -1.54
N THR A 248 -34.80 -9.20 -1.87
CA THR A 248 -33.91 -9.15 -3.04
C THR A 248 -32.50 -8.85 -2.56
N ALA A 249 -31.50 -9.67 -2.93
CA ALA A 249 -30.12 -9.49 -2.51
C ALA A 249 -29.50 -8.21 -3.10
N PRO A 250 -29.14 -7.19 -2.28
CA PRO A 250 -28.57 -5.94 -2.79
C PRO A 250 -27.06 -6.03 -3.04
N VAL A 251 -26.39 -7.03 -2.46
CA VAL A 251 -24.98 -7.34 -2.62
C VAL A 251 -24.79 -8.85 -2.69
N ARG A 252 -23.66 -9.28 -3.25
CA ARG A 252 -23.22 -10.66 -3.24
C ARG A 252 -22.71 -11.05 -1.85
N GLY A 253 -23.11 -12.21 -1.34
CA GLY A 253 -22.71 -12.64 0.01
C GLY A 253 -23.43 -13.87 0.54
N LEU A 254 -23.02 -14.33 1.73
CA LEU A 254 -23.67 -15.43 2.43
C LEU A 254 -24.80 -14.89 3.32
N TYR A 255 -26.04 -15.27 3.04
CA TYR A 255 -27.25 -14.87 3.75
C TYR A 255 -27.83 -16.01 4.56
N LEU A 256 -28.37 -15.73 5.74
CA LEU A 256 -29.03 -16.69 6.64
C LEU A 256 -30.51 -16.34 6.80
N PHE A 257 -31.38 -17.21 6.28
CA PHE A 257 -32.84 -17.07 6.35
C PHE A 257 -33.43 -18.01 7.40
N ARG A 258 -34.50 -17.56 8.07
CA ARG A 258 -35.35 -18.38 8.95
C ARG A 258 -36.81 -17.98 8.78
N PHE A 259 -37.70 -18.96 8.79
CA PHE A 259 -39.15 -18.73 8.75
C PHE A 259 -39.88 -19.67 9.69
N TYR A 260 -40.91 -19.13 10.35
CA TYR A 260 -41.75 -19.80 11.32
C TYR A 260 -43.20 -19.62 10.89
N ILE A 261 -43.99 -20.69 10.97
CA ILE A 261 -45.40 -20.69 10.61
C ILE A 261 -46.23 -21.33 11.72
N PHE A 262 -47.41 -20.79 11.94
CA PHE A 262 -48.41 -21.32 12.87
C PHE A 262 -49.68 -21.72 12.11
N ALA A 263 -50.35 -22.77 12.59
CA ALA A 263 -51.70 -23.11 12.15
C ALA A 263 -52.49 -23.76 13.28
N TRP A 264 -53.82 -23.74 13.15
CA TRP A 264 -54.70 -24.66 13.87
C TRP A 264 -54.72 -26.00 13.14
N GLY A 265 -54.78 -27.09 13.91
CA GLY A 265 -54.84 -28.45 13.38
C GLY A 265 -56.15 -28.72 12.66
N ASP A 266 -56.04 -29.24 11.45
CA ASP A 266 -57.11 -29.59 10.53
C ASP A 266 -56.62 -30.82 9.74
N ASP A 267 -57.32 -31.95 9.85
CA ASP A 267 -56.88 -33.18 9.17
C ASP A 267 -57.16 -33.18 7.66
N SER A 268 -58.01 -32.26 7.19
CA SER A 268 -58.34 -32.08 5.77
C SER A 268 -57.42 -31.07 5.07
N VAL A 269 -56.97 -30.03 5.79
CA VAL A 269 -56.08 -28.97 5.25
C VAL A 269 -54.76 -28.93 6.03
N PRO A 270 -53.75 -29.74 5.63
CA PRO A 270 -52.43 -29.68 6.24
C PRO A 270 -51.74 -28.31 6.01
N THR A 271 -50.71 -28.06 6.80
CA THR A 271 -49.91 -26.84 6.76
C THR A 271 -48.61 -27.09 5.99
N THR A 272 -48.32 -26.30 4.96
CA THR A 272 -47.06 -26.42 4.22
C THR A 272 -46.66 -25.08 3.61
N THR A 273 -45.53 -24.54 4.04
CA THR A 273 -44.85 -23.45 3.34
C THR A 273 -43.42 -23.85 3.01
N ALA A 274 -42.82 -23.18 2.04
CA ALA A 274 -41.42 -23.37 1.72
C ALA A 274 -40.74 -22.05 1.37
N LEU A 275 -39.45 -21.96 1.65
CA LEU A 275 -38.58 -20.91 1.17
C LEU A 275 -38.20 -21.21 -0.28
N PHE A 276 -38.41 -20.23 -1.15
CA PHE A 276 -38.04 -20.24 -2.55
C PHE A 276 -36.92 -19.24 -2.82
N MET A 277 -36.04 -19.57 -3.76
CA MET A 277 -35.01 -18.71 -4.33
C MET A 277 -35.15 -18.76 -5.85
N ASN A 278 -35.33 -17.62 -6.51
CA ASN A 278 -35.47 -17.50 -7.97
C ASN A 278 -36.49 -18.49 -8.60
N GLY A 279 -37.59 -18.78 -7.91
CA GLY A 279 -38.61 -19.74 -8.38
C GLY A 279 -38.36 -21.21 -8.03
N HIS A 280 -37.19 -21.55 -7.47
CA HIS A 280 -36.86 -22.90 -7.02
C HIS A 280 -37.07 -23.07 -5.51
N GLN A 281 -37.65 -24.19 -5.08
CA GLN A 281 -37.82 -24.51 -3.66
C GLN A 281 -36.49 -24.92 -3.02
N ILE A 282 -36.16 -24.32 -1.88
CA ILE A 282 -34.90 -24.56 -1.14
C ILE A 282 -35.13 -25.34 0.16
N ALA A 283 -36.09 -24.90 0.99
CA ALA A 283 -36.35 -25.48 2.32
C ALA A 283 -37.85 -25.45 2.64
N MET A 284 -38.37 -26.45 3.36
CA MET A 284 -39.82 -26.58 3.63
C MET A 284 -40.11 -26.63 5.13
N ALA A 285 -41.16 -25.94 5.57
CA ALA A 285 -41.82 -26.14 6.85
C ALA A 285 -43.15 -26.87 6.61
N PHE A 286 -43.20 -28.15 6.98
CA PHE A 286 -44.39 -28.99 6.87
C PHE A 286 -44.99 -29.27 8.26
N ALA A 287 -46.31 -29.37 8.34
CA ALA A 287 -47.03 -29.87 9.50
C ALA A 287 -48.41 -30.45 9.11
N ARG A 288 -48.80 -31.55 9.76
CA ARG A 288 -50.18 -32.04 9.77
C ARG A 288 -50.51 -32.50 11.19
N GLN A 289 -51.65 -32.08 11.70
CA GLN A 289 -52.17 -32.43 13.01
C GLN A 289 -53.69 -32.30 12.96
N ALA A 290 -54.44 -33.28 13.46
CA ALA A 290 -55.88 -33.34 13.26
C ALA A 290 -56.68 -32.31 14.09
N ALA A 291 -56.13 -31.85 15.22
CA ALA A 291 -56.74 -30.87 16.12
C ALA A 291 -55.67 -30.23 17.04
N GLY A 292 -56.00 -29.10 17.66
CA GLY A 292 -55.07 -28.32 18.50
C GLY A 292 -54.33 -27.26 17.66
N SER A 293 -53.12 -26.89 18.06
CA SER A 293 -52.27 -25.95 17.32
C SER A 293 -50.92 -26.56 16.97
N VAL A 294 -50.37 -26.17 15.83
CA VAL A 294 -49.07 -26.62 15.34
C VAL A 294 -48.20 -25.42 14.92
N ASN A 295 -46.91 -25.53 15.19
CA ASN A 295 -45.89 -24.62 14.69
C ASN A 295 -44.88 -25.44 13.88
N SER A 296 -44.46 -24.93 12.73
CA SER A 296 -43.40 -25.53 11.91
C SER A 296 -42.44 -24.44 11.47
N SER A 297 -41.17 -24.78 11.29
CA SER A 297 -40.14 -23.81 10.93
C SER A 297 -38.99 -24.46 10.19
N ASN A 298 -38.28 -23.66 9.39
CA ASN A 298 -37.04 -24.08 8.74
C ASN A 298 -36.14 -22.85 8.50
N GLY A 299 -34.89 -23.09 8.14
CA GLY A 299 -33.90 -22.05 7.85
C GLY A 299 -32.69 -22.59 7.11
N VAL A 300 -32.00 -21.72 6.38
CA VAL A 300 -30.92 -22.09 5.46
C VAL A 300 -29.94 -20.93 5.29
N SER A 301 -28.66 -21.26 5.12
CA SER A 301 -27.64 -20.33 4.66
C SER A 301 -27.46 -20.46 3.15
N LEU A 302 -27.55 -19.36 2.41
CA LEU A 302 -27.47 -19.30 0.95
C LEU A 302 -26.44 -18.27 0.51
N LEU A 303 -25.52 -18.66 -0.38
CA LEU A 303 -24.76 -17.71 -1.17
C LEU A 303 -25.70 -17.13 -2.22
N LEU A 304 -25.89 -15.81 -2.20
CA LEU A 304 -26.72 -15.09 -3.17
C LEU A 304 -25.85 -14.16 -4.01
N GLU A 305 -26.23 -14.03 -5.28
CA GLU A 305 -25.73 -13.02 -6.21
C GLU A 305 -26.64 -11.79 -6.22
N VAL A 306 -26.15 -10.68 -6.78
CA VAL A 306 -26.90 -9.40 -6.78
C VAL A 306 -28.18 -9.54 -7.61
N GLY A 307 -29.33 -9.27 -6.99
CA GLY A 307 -30.65 -9.39 -7.60
C GLY A 307 -31.38 -10.71 -7.35
N ASP A 308 -30.76 -11.70 -6.69
CA ASP A 308 -31.44 -12.95 -6.32
C ASP A 308 -32.63 -12.67 -5.39
N VAL A 309 -33.77 -13.30 -5.69
CA VAL A 309 -35.03 -13.11 -4.96
C VAL A 309 -35.36 -14.31 -4.07
N VAL A 310 -35.60 -14.03 -2.79
CA VAL A 310 -35.93 -15.03 -1.76
C VAL A 310 -37.25 -14.70 -1.08
N TYR A 311 -38.16 -15.68 -0.98
CA TYR A 311 -39.50 -15.49 -0.41
C TYR A 311 -40.07 -16.78 0.18
N VAL A 312 -41.02 -16.66 1.10
CA VAL A 312 -41.78 -17.81 1.64
C VAL A 312 -43.07 -17.97 0.85
N HIS A 313 -43.40 -19.20 0.47
CA HIS A 313 -44.52 -19.54 -0.40
C HIS A 313 -45.41 -20.60 0.27
N LEU A 314 -46.70 -20.29 0.40
CA LEU A 314 -47.73 -21.20 0.87
C LEU A 314 -48.17 -22.11 -0.29
N TRP A 315 -48.12 -23.42 -0.09
CA TRP A 315 -48.50 -24.39 -1.11
C TRP A 315 -50.02 -24.35 -1.42
N ALA A 316 -50.40 -24.74 -2.64
CA ALA A 316 -51.81 -24.83 -3.05
C ALA A 316 -52.59 -25.79 -2.13
N GLY A 317 -53.80 -25.39 -1.74
CA GLY A 317 -54.65 -26.16 -0.82
C GLY A 317 -54.06 -26.33 0.58
N ARG A 318 -53.29 -25.35 1.08
CA ARG A 318 -52.77 -25.30 2.46
C ARG A 318 -53.18 -24.01 3.13
N GLN A 319 -53.33 -24.04 4.44
CA GLN A 319 -53.63 -22.86 5.26
C GLN A 319 -52.58 -22.66 6.35
N ILE A 320 -52.46 -21.41 6.81
CA ILE A 320 -51.80 -21.01 8.05
C ILE A 320 -52.71 -20.05 8.83
N PHE A 321 -52.39 -19.76 10.08
CA PHE A 321 -53.10 -18.78 10.90
C PHE A 321 -52.10 -17.79 11.51
N ASP A 322 -52.47 -16.52 11.54
CA ASP A 322 -51.74 -15.49 12.28
C ASP A 322 -52.71 -14.52 12.95
N ASN A 323 -52.27 -13.86 14.02
CA ASN A 323 -53.06 -12.88 14.74
C ASN A 323 -52.18 -11.77 15.36
N VAL A 324 -52.79 -10.98 16.26
CA VAL A 324 -52.11 -9.90 17.00
C VAL A 324 -50.86 -10.36 17.78
N ASN A 325 -50.73 -11.67 18.08
CA ASN A 325 -49.58 -12.25 18.78
C ASN A 325 -48.39 -12.62 17.85
N ARG A 326 -48.52 -12.41 16.53
CA ARG A 326 -47.40 -12.53 15.57
C ARG A 326 -46.76 -13.91 15.51
N LEU A 327 -47.61 -14.90 15.29
CA LEU A 327 -47.30 -16.33 15.37
C LEU A 327 -46.47 -16.83 14.18
N SER A 328 -46.54 -16.13 13.03
CA SER A 328 -45.77 -16.45 11.82
C SER A 328 -44.79 -15.32 11.47
N THR A 329 -43.50 -15.65 11.31
CA THR A 329 -42.40 -14.70 11.06
C THR A 329 -41.46 -15.15 9.94
N PHE A 330 -40.80 -14.18 9.31
CA PHE A 330 -39.75 -14.40 8.30
C PHE A 330 -38.63 -13.38 8.52
N SER A 331 -37.39 -13.85 8.54
CA SER A 331 -36.20 -13.02 8.75
C SER A 331 -35.04 -13.49 7.89
N GLY A 332 -34.17 -12.56 7.48
CA GLY A 332 -32.97 -12.84 6.69
C GLY A 332 -31.86 -11.83 6.97
N HIS A 333 -30.63 -12.31 7.08
CA HIS A 333 -29.46 -11.50 7.47
C HIS A 333 -28.26 -11.84 6.60
N LEU A 334 -27.53 -10.83 6.14
CA LEU A 334 -26.18 -10.99 5.57
C LEU A 334 -25.22 -11.36 6.70
N LEU A 335 -24.45 -12.43 6.50
CA LEU A 335 -23.37 -12.84 7.41
C LEU A 335 -22.06 -12.16 7.02
N PHE A 336 -21.73 -12.17 5.73
CA PHE A 336 -20.57 -11.48 5.13
C PHE A 336 -20.72 -11.38 3.61
N THR A 337 -20.15 -10.31 3.03
CA THR A 337 -19.98 -10.11 1.59
C THR A 337 -18.91 -11.05 1.01
N MET A 338 -18.92 -11.25 -0.31
CA MET A 338 -18.12 -12.26 -1.03
C MET A 338 -17.57 -11.74 -2.36
#